data_AF-A0A2I2KW19-F1
#
_entry.id   AF-A0A2I2KW19-F1
#
_cell.length_a   1.000
_cell.length_b   1.000
_cell.length_c   1.000
_cell.angle_alpha   90.00
_cell.angle_beta   90.00
_cell.angle_gamma   90.00
#
_symmetry.space_group_name_H-M   'P 1'
#
loop_
_entity.id
_entity.type
_entity.pdbx_description
1 polymer ?
#
loop_
_entity_poly.entity_id
_entity_poly.type
_entity_poly.pdbx_seq_one_letter_code
_entity_poly.pdbx_strand_id
1 'polypeptide(L)'
;MPDYLTVMHVGDRSAATIDAGGVRPTFTGVLVRDGYGGYAHLTGALHAWCGAHLLGDLRQIHDSDPPGQVWADALATTLLDAHHAV
;
A
#
# COMPACT_ATOMS: atom_id res chain seq x y z
N MET A 1 -16.17 -16.57 15.59
CA MET A 1 -15.18 -15.90 14.70
C MET A 1 -15.77 -14.56 14.34
N PRO A 2 -15.03 -13.44 14.35
CA PRO A 2 -15.57 -12.21 13.80
C PRO A 2 -15.78 -12.42 12.29
N ASP A 3 -16.94 -12.03 11.78
CA ASP A 3 -17.23 -12.07 10.35
C ASP A 3 -16.35 -11.02 9.66
N TYR A 4 -15.35 -11.47 8.90
CA TYR A 4 -14.54 -10.58 8.08
C TYR A 4 -15.33 -10.21 6.83
N LEU A 5 -15.75 -8.95 6.74
CA LEU A 5 -16.41 -8.40 5.55
C LEU A 5 -15.36 -7.79 4.62
N THR A 6 -15.26 -8.32 3.40
CA THR A 6 -14.50 -7.71 2.32
C THR A 6 -15.44 -6.93 1.42
N VAL A 7 -15.18 -5.63 1.23
CA VAL A 7 -15.88 -4.80 0.24
C VAL A 7 -15.05 -4.78 -1.03
N MET A 8 -15.64 -5.19 -2.15
CA MET A 8 -15.06 -5.06 -3.48
C MET A 8 -15.85 -4.03 -4.29
N HIS A 9 -15.19 -2.94 -4.69
CA HIS A 9 -15.75 -1.93 -5.58
C HIS A 9 -14.91 -1.86 -6.86
N VAL A 10 -15.57 -1.85 -8.02
CA VAL A 10 -14.92 -1.87 -9.34
C VAL A 10 -15.39 -0.68 -10.17
N GLY A 11 -14.45 0.00 -10.81
CA GLY A 11 -14.73 1.06 -11.78
C GLY A 11 -13.43 1.63 -12.38
N ASP A 12 -13.47 2.86 -12.89
CA ASP A 12 -12.37 3.49 -13.66
C ASP A 12 -11.16 3.97 -12.85
N ARG A 13 -11.11 3.61 -11.57
CA ARG A 13 -10.07 4.02 -10.59
C ARG A 13 -9.96 5.53 -10.35
N SER A 14 -10.88 6.34 -10.88
CA SER A 14 -10.92 7.77 -10.57
C SER A 14 -11.20 8.02 -9.09
N ALA A 15 -10.81 9.19 -8.59
CA ALA A 15 -11.15 9.63 -7.24
C ALA A 15 -12.67 9.55 -6.97
N ALA A 16 -13.48 9.95 -7.95
CA ALA A 16 -14.94 9.89 -7.89
C ALA A 16 -15.46 8.45 -7.74
N THR A 17 -14.92 7.51 -8.52
CA THR A 17 -15.25 6.08 -8.39
C THR A 17 -14.79 5.51 -7.05
N ILE A 18 -13.60 5.89 -6.56
CA ILE A 18 -13.13 5.46 -5.23
C ILE A 18 -14.09 5.94 -4.13
N ASP A 19 -14.54 7.20 -4.20
CA ASP A 19 -15.50 7.74 -3.23
C ASP A 19 -16.87 7.06 -3.34
N ALA A 20 -17.31 6.69 -4.54
CA ALA A 20 -18.54 5.93 -4.77
C ALA A 20 -18.53 4.53 -4.11
N GLY A 21 -17.35 3.99 -3.78
CA GLY A 21 -17.20 2.75 -3.02
C GLY A 21 -17.73 2.80 -1.58
N GLY A 22 -17.95 4.00 -1.01
CA GLY A 22 -18.74 4.18 0.22
C GLY A 22 -18.12 3.71 1.52
N VAL A 23 -16.88 3.22 1.53
CA VAL A 23 -16.19 2.66 2.73
C VAL A 23 -15.82 3.74 3.77
N ARG A 24 -16.11 5.02 3.51
CA ARG A 24 -15.35 6.16 4.08
C ARG A 24 -15.97 7.07 5.15
N PRO A 25 -17.28 7.33 5.29
CA PRO A 25 -17.71 8.59 5.93
C PRO A 25 -17.14 8.83 7.33
N THR A 26 -16.83 7.76 8.07
CA THR A 26 -16.35 7.83 9.46
C THR A 26 -15.02 7.10 9.72
N PHE A 27 -14.34 6.56 8.69
CA PHE A 27 -13.09 5.84 8.92
C PHE A 27 -11.92 6.81 9.15
N THR A 28 -11.35 6.77 10.35
CA THR A 28 -10.22 7.62 10.78
C THR A 28 -8.96 6.81 11.13
N GLY A 29 -8.96 5.51 10.82
CA GLY A 29 -7.83 4.62 11.07
C GLY A 29 -6.69 4.78 10.06
N VAL A 30 -5.90 3.72 9.91
CA VAL A 30 -4.81 3.65 8.93
C VAL A 30 -5.29 2.98 7.65
N LEU A 31 -5.29 3.72 6.56
CA LEU A 31 -5.47 3.21 5.20
C LEU A 31 -4.14 2.65 4.70
N VAL A 32 -4.04 1.33 4.61
CA VAL A 32 -2.89 0.64 4.01
C VAL A 32 -3.13 0.53 2.50
N ARG A 33 -2.29 1.20 1.71
CA ARG A 33 -2.46 1.35 0.26
C ARG A 33 -1.31 0.76 -0.56
N ASP A 34 -1.62 0.35 -1.78
CA ASP A 34 -0.71 -0.22 -2.78
C ASP A 34 0.21 0.81 -3.46
N GLY A 35 0.00 2.10 -3.20
CA GLY A 35 0.75 3.17 -3.83
C GLY A 35 0.01 3.94 -4.92
N TYR A 36 -1.19 3.52 -5.28
CA TYR A 36 -1.95 4.16 -6.35
C TYR A 36 -2.35 5.61 -6.01
N GLY A 37 -1.95 6.56 -6.86
CA GLY A 37 -2.16 8.00 -6.63
C GLY A 37 -3.63 8.41 -6.44
N GLY A 38 -4.58 7.62 -6.93
CA GLY A 38 -6.02 7.88 -6.78
C GLY A 38 -6.52 7.90 -5.33
N TYR A 39 -5.72 7.46 -4.35
CA TYR A 39 -6.06 7.56 -2.93
C TYR A 39 -5.61 8.88 -2.27
N ALA A 40 -4.84 9.73 -2.94
CA ALA A 40 -4.23 10.91 -2.31
C ALA A 40 -5.26 11.93 -1.78
N HIS A 41 -6.47 11.97 -2.35
CA HIS A 41 -7.55 12.84 -1.87
C HIS A 41 -8.23 12.33 -0.59
N LEU A 42 -7.89 11.11 -0.13
CA LEU A 42 -8.50 10.51 1.06
C LEU A 42 -7.85 11.03 2.37
N THR A 43 -7.90 12.33 2.62
CA THR A 43 -7.16 12.99 3.71
C THR A 43 -7.72 12.77 5.12
N GLY A 44 -8.90 12.16 5.24
CA GLY A 44 -9.55 11.86 6.54
C GLY A 44 -9.01 10.65 7.30
N ALA A 45 -8.07 9.90 6.71
CA ALA A 45 -7.43 8.74 7.32
C ALA A 45 -5.91 8.94 7.33
N LEU A 46 -5.21 8.25 8.23
CA LEU A 46 -3.76 8.12 8.14
C LEU A 46 -3.40 7.17 7.00
N HIS A 47 -2.32 7.44 6.27
CA HIS A 47 -1.88 6.59 5.16
C HIS A 47 -0.65 5.81 5.55
N ALA A 48 -0.68 4.50 5.28
CA ALA A 48 0.49 3.64 5.33
C ALA A 48 0.67 2.95 3.98
N TRP A 49 1.92 2.64 3.64
CA TRP A 49 2.24 1.85 2.45
C TRP A 49 2.11 0.37 2.78
N CYS A 50 1.51 -0.39 1.87
CA CYS A 50 1.43 -1.84 1.99
C CYS A 50 2.84 -2.43 1.84
N GLY A 51 3.34 -3.08 2.90
CA GLY A 51 4.67 -3.68 2.91
C GLY A 51 4.90 -4.67 1.77
N ALA A 52 3.89 -5.46 1.40
CA ALA A 52 4.00 -6.42 0.30
C ALA A 52 4.22 -5.74 -1.06
N HIS A 53 3.49 -4.66 -1.35
CA HIS A 53 3.68 -3.88 -2.57
C HIS A 53 5.04 -3.16 -2.56
N LEU A 54 5.41 -2.56 -1.42
CA LEU A 54 6.72 -1.90 -1.26
C LEU A 54 7.89 -2.87 -1.52
N LEU A 55 7.83 -4.10 -1.00
CA LEU A 55 8.86 -5.12 -1.26
C LEU A 55 8.91 -5.52 -2.74
N GLY A 56 7.75 -5.59 -3.41
CA GLY A 56 7.67 -5.80 -4.85
C GLY A 56 8.32 -4.66 -5.65
N ASP A 57 8.03 -3.41 -5.30
CA ASP A 57 8.62 -2.22 -5.94
C ASP A 57 10.14 -2.19 -5.75
N LEU A 58 10.63 -2.47 -4.54
CA LEU A 58 12.06 -2.52 -4.24
C LEU A 58 12.78 -3.62 -5.04
N ARG A 59 12.15 -4.79 -5.20
CA ARG A 59 12.68 -5.85 -6.05
C ARG A 59 12.79 -5.38 -7.49
N GLN A 60 11.74 -4.76 -8.03
CA GLN A 60 11.75 -4.26 -9.40
C GLN A 60 12.84 -3.21 -9.62
N ILE A 61 13.04 -2.30 -8.66
CA ILE A 61 14.11 -1.29 -8.71
C ILE A 61 15.48 -1.96 -8.73
N HIS A 62 15.74 -2.88 -7.81
CA HIS A 62 17.00 -3.62 -7.78
C HIS A 62 17.26 -4.35 -9.11
N ASP A 63 16.26 -5.07 -9.63
CA ASP A 63 16.39 -5.88 -10.84
C ASP A 63 16.64 -5.03 -12.11
N SER A 64 16.33 -3.73 -12.07
CA SER A 64 16.58 -2.81 -13.18
C SER A 64 18.07 -2.45 -13.36
N ASP A 65 18.85 -2.47 -12.29
CA ASP A 65 20.31 -2.26 -12.29
C ASP A 65 20.91 -2.77 -10.96
N PRO A 66 21.14 -4.09 -10.79
CA PRO A 66 21.60 -4.65 -9.54
C PRO A 66 22.87 -3.99 -8.95
N PRO A 67 23.95 -3.72 -9.72
CA PRO A 67 25.13 -3.07 -9.17
C PRO A 67 24.89 -1.61 -8.78
N GLY A 68 24.00 -0.89 -9.47
CA GLY A 68 23.68 0.52 -9.15
C GLY A 68 22.56 0.71 -8.12
N GLN A 69 21.72 -0.30 -7.89
CA GLN A 69 20.52 -0.23 -7.05
C GLN A 69 20.60 -1.14 -5.81
N VAL A 70 21.80 -1.42 -5.32
CA VAL A 70 22.05 -2.23 -4.10
C VAL A 70 21.29 -1.74 -2.86
N TRP A 71 20.97 -0.45 -2.80
CA TRP A 71 20.18 0.13 -1.71
C TRP A 71 18.77 -0.46 -1.63
N ALA A 72 18.16 -0.84 -2.77
CA ALA A 72 16.80 -1.32 -2.82
C ALA A 72 16.69 -2.73 -2.20
N ASP A 73 17.68 -3.58 -2.46
CA ASP A 73 17.80 -4.90 -1.83
C ASP A 73 18.12 -4.80 -0.33
N ALA A 74 19.03 -3.90 0.04
CA ALA A 74 19.34 -3.63 1.45
C ALA A 74 18.11 -3.12 2.23
N LEU A 75 17.31 -2.23 1.62
CA LEU A 75 16.07 -1.73 2.22
C LEU A 75 15.01 -2.84 2.33
N ALA A 76 14.85 -3.66 1.29
CA ALA A 76 13.93 -4.80 1.34
C ALA A 76 14.31 -5.78 2.46
N THR A 77 15.60 -6.08 2.61
CA THR A 77 16.13 -6.90 3.70
C THR A 77 15.82 -6.27 5.06
N THR A 78 16.09 -4.98 5.23
CA THR A 78 15.83 -4.26 6.49
C THR A 78 14.34 -4.31 6.88
N LEU A 79 13.43 -4.16 5.91
CA LEU A 79 11.99 -4.23 6.14
C LEU A 79 11.53 -5.64 6.53
N LEU A 80 12.10 -6.68 5.89
CA LEU A 80 11.82 -8.07 6.24
C LEU A 80 12.33 -8.41 7.63
N ASP A 81 13.54 -7.96 7.98
CA ASP A 81 14.10 -8.15 9.33
C ASP A 81 13.23 -7.47 10.39
N ALA A 82 12.78 -6.24 10.13
CA ALA A 82 11.86 -5.53 11.03
C ALA A 82 10.51 -6.25 11.18
N HIS A 83 9.99 -6.87 10.11
CA HIS A 83 8.76 -7.65 10.17
C HIS A 83 8.93 -8.96 10.97
N HIS A 84 10.09 -9.60 10.87
CA HIS A 84 10.37 -10.82 11.64
C HIS A 84 10.69 -10.56 13.12
N ALA A 85 11.00 -9.31 13.48
CA ALA A 85 11.33 -8.92 14.85
C ALA A 85 10.09 -8.63 15.73
N VAL A 86 8.87 -8.66 15.15
CA VAL A 86 7.59 -8.42 15.84
C VAL A 86 6.77 -9.69 15.96
#